data_AF-A0A7C1R4X0-F1
#
_entry.id   AF-A0A7C1R4X0-F1
#
_cell.length_a   1.000
_cell.length_b   1.000
_cell.length_c   1.000
_cell.angle_alpha   90.00
_cell.angle_beta   90.00
_cell.angle_gamma   90.00
#
_symmetry.space_group_name_H-M   'P 1'
#
loop_
_entity.id
_entity.type
_entity.pdbx_description
1 polymer ?
#
loop_
_entity_poly.entity_id
_entity_poly.type
_entity_poly.pdbx_seq_one_letter_code
_entity_poly.pdbx_strand_id
1 'polypeptide(L)'
;MSIFDRIPWGRKSKAERATLKDEFGWLITALTYGPNPSGETVNERTAMGIAAYFAALRNISEDVAKLPRKVYRVKANGSRIEDRRHRVRELIVNPNPHMTGFTFWQTVLANALGYQAGYAEIVRDKLTGSDALQLWPLDSTKITPVISADERTLVYEWRDNGRVVIVPSEDMLVVHGLSLDGYTGFA
;
A
#
# COMPACT_ATOMS: atom_id res chain seq x y z
N MET A 1 19.57 -32.44 -51.80
CA MET A 1 18.13 -32.77 -51.68
C MET A 1 18.03 -33.87 -50.65
N SER A 2 17.53 -33.57 -49.45
CA SER A 2 17.72 -34.41 -48.25
C SER A 2 16.49 -35.28 -47.98
N ILE A 3 16.74 -36.47 -47.44
CA ILE A 3 15.80 -37.60 -47.30
C ILE A 3 14.67 -37.37 -46.27
N PHE A 4 14.65 -36.21 -45.61
CA PHE A 4 13.72 -35.88 -44.53
C PHE A 4 12.36 -35.33 -45.01
N ASP A 5 12.18 -35.03 -46.30
CA ASP A 5 10.92 -34.49 -46.84
C ASP A 5 9.85 -35.56 -47.18
N ARG A 6 10.11 -36.85 -46.88
CA ARG A 6 9.26 -37.98 -47.32
C ARG A 6 8.40 -38.64 -46.23
N ILE A 7 8.29 -38.07 -45.03
CA ILE A 7 7.45 -38.64 -43.96
C ILE A 7 6.12 -37.86 -43.86
N PRO A 8 4.96 -38.47 -44.20
CA PRO A 8 3.67 -37.80 -44.10
C PRO A 8 3.17 -37.89 -42.66
N TRP A 9 3.62 -36.97 -41.80
CA TRP A 9 2.96 -36.76 -40.52
C TRP A 9 1.64 -36.02 -40.77
N GLY A 10 0.54 -36.76 -40.66
CA GLY A 10 -0.81 -36.26 -40.90
C GLY A 10 -1.13 -35.04 -40.05
N ARG A 11 -1.22 -33.86 -40.69
CA ARG A 11 -1.87 -32.69 -40.11
C ARG A 11 -3.36 -32.98 -39.98
N LYS A 12 -3.80 -33.40 -38.79
CA LYS A 12 -5.22 -33.26 -38.42
C LYS A 12 -5.50 -31.78 -38.22
N SER A 13 -6.23 -31.19 -39.17
CA SER A 13 -6.84 -29.87 -39.04
C SER A 13 -7.76 -29.88 -37.82
N LYS A 14 -7.42 -29.11 -36.79
CA LYS A 14 -8.24 -28.92 -35.59
C LYS A 14 -9.29 -27.86 -35.95
N ALA A 15 -10.52 -28.29 -36.22
CA ALA A 15 -11.65 -27.39 -36.38
C ALA A 15 -11.80 -26.53 -35.11
N GLU A 16 -11.72 -25.22 -35.26
CA GLU A 16 -11.99 -24.23 -34.21
C GLU A 16 -13.44 -24.36 -33.77
N ARG A 17 -13.64 -24.98 -32.60
CA ARG A 17 -14.83 -24.79 -31.80
C ARG A 17 -14.54 -23.59 -30.89
N ALA A 18 -14.93 -22.40 -31.36
CA ALA A 18 -14.99 -21.21 -30.51
C ALA A 18 -15.86 -21.57 -29.31
N THR A 19 -15.22 -21.72 -28.15
CA THR A 19 -15.84 -22.17 -26.92
C THR A 19 -16.07 -20.91 -26.08
N LEU A 20 -17.19 -20.80 -25.38
CA LEU A 20 -17.62 -19.64 -24.54
C LEU A 20 -16.57 -19.08 -23.55
N LYS A 21 -15.40 -19.74 -23.41
CA LYS A 21 -14.22 -19.22 -22.72
C LYS A 21 -13.56 -18.03 -23.44
N ASP A 22 -13.72 -17.92 -24.76
CA ASP A 22 -13.11 -16.85 -25.55
C ASP A 22 -13.90 -15.53 -25.46
N GLU A 23 -15.23 -15.60 -25.27
CA GLU A 23 -16.10 -14.42 -25.22
C GLU A 23 -16.01 -13.63 -23.90
N PHE A 24 -15.75 -14.32 -22.78
CA PHE A 24 -15.65 -13.72 -21.44
C PHE A 24 -14.22 -13.72 -20.88
N GLY A 25 -13.23 -14.18 -21.65
CA GLY A 25 -11.83 -14.22 -21.20
C GLY A 25 -11.32 -12.84 -20.78
N TRP A 26 -11.68 -11.78 -21.53
CA TRP A 26 -11.33 -10.40 -21.19
C TRP A 26 -11.96 -9.94 -19.87
N LEU A 27 -13.17 -10.39 -19.56
CA LEU A 27 -13.88 -10.06 -18.33
C LEU A 27 -13.23 -10.75 -17.12
N ILE A 28 -12.88 -12.04 -17.27
CA ILE A 28 -12.14 -12.78 -16.24
C ILE A 28 -10.77 -12.14 -16.02
N THR A 29 -10.00 -11.85 -17.08
CA THR A 29 -8.70 -11.19 -16.98
C THR A 29 -8.79 -9.82 -16.29
N ALA A 30 -9.81 -9.02 -16.63
CA ALA A 30 -10.03 -7.71 -16.01
C ALA A 30 -10.41 -7.82 -14.52
N LEU A 31 -11.13 -8.88 -14.12
CA LEU A 31 -11.55 -9.09 -12.74
C LEU A 31 -10.51 -9.81 -11.87
N THR A 32 -9.60 -10.58 -12.48
CA THR A 32 -8.68 -11.47 -11.74
C THR A 32 -7.19 -11.14 -11.92
N TYR A 33 -6.85 -10.01 -12.54
CA TYR A 33 -5.45 -9.65 -12.86
C TYR A 33 -4.70 -10.71 -13.71
N GLY A 34 -5.45 -11.49 -14.50
CA GLY A 34 -4.94 -12.51 -15.41
C GLY A 34 -4.83 -13.93 -14.80
N PRO A 35 -4.81 -14.97 -15.65
CA PRO A 35 -4.72 -16.35 -15.18
C PRO A 35 -3.29 -16.69 -14.73
N ASN A 36 -3.16 -17.09 -13.48
CA ASN A 36 -1.98 -17.73 -12.91
C ASN A 36 -2.03 -19.26 -13.13
N PRO A 37 -0.89 -19.97 -13.15
CA PRO A 37 -0.83 -21.40 -13.52
C PRO A 37 -1.73 -22.33 -12.70
N SER A 38 -2.11 -21.90 -11.49
CA SER A 38 -3.02 -22.59 -10.58
C SER A 38 -4.50 -22.23 -10.75
N GLY A 39 -4.83 -21.16 -11.47
CA GLY A 39 -6.21 -20.67 -11.66
C GLY A 39 -6.83 -19.91 -10.46
N GLU A 40 -6.06 -19.67 -9.39
CA GLU A 40 -6.51 -19.00 -8.17
C GLU A 40 -6.19 -17.51 -8.20
N THR A 41 -7.18 -16.62 -8.12
CA THR A 41 -6.91 -15.17 -8.07
C THR A 41 -6.24 -14.79 -6.76
N VAL A 42 -5.00 -14.29 -6.82
CA VAL A 42 -4.28 -13.81 -5.63
C VAL A 42 -4.33 -12.29 -5.59
N ASN A 43 -5.02 -11.77 -4.58
CA ASN A 43 -4.99 -10.38 -4.15
C ASN A 43 -4.68 -10.32 -2.64
N GLU A 44 -4.42 -9.14 -2.13
CA GLU A 44 -4.04 -8.85 -0.74
C GLU A 44 -5.03 -9.49 0.26
N ARG A 45 -6.33 -9.42 -0.05
CA ARG A 45 -7.39 -10.01 0.78
C ARG A 45 -7.34 -11.53 0.81
N THR A 46 -7.11 -12.18 -0.33
CA THR A 46 -6.94 -13.64 -0.40
C THR A 46 -5.62 -14.10 0.22
N ALA A 47 -4.55 -13.31 0.08
CA ALA A 47 -3.24 -13.59 0.66
C ALA A 47 -3.27 -13.57 2.20
N MET A 48 -4.07 -12.67 2.80
CA MET A 48 -4.31 -12.64 4.24
C MET A 48 -4.91 -13.94 4.80
N GLY A 49 -5.61 -14.73 3.98
CA GLY A 49 -6.11 -16.06 4.37
C GLY A 49 -5.01 -17.12 4.48
N ILE A 50 -3.82 -16.88 3.91
CA ILE A 50 -2.68 -17.79 3.97
C ILE A 50 -1.95 -17.57 5.31
N ALA A 51 -1.99 -18.56 6.19
CA ALA A 51 -1.44 -18.47 7.54
C ALA A 51 0.05 -18.04 7.56
N ALA A 52 0.85 -18.51 6.60
CA ALA A 52 2.26 -18.14 6.48
C ALA A 52 2.44 -16.65 6.13
N TYR A 53 1.62 -16.12 5.21
CA TYR A 53 1.64 -14.70 4.84
C TYR A 53 1.20 -13.82 6.01
N PHE A 54 0.08 -14.16 6.65
CA PHE A 54 -0.40 -13.45 7.83
C PHE A 54 0.63 -13.43 8.96
N ALA A 55 1.26 -14.57 9.26
CA ALA A 55 2.29 -14.66 10.29
C ALA A 55 3.52 -13.81 9.96
N ALA A 56 3.98 -13.81 8.71
CA ALA A 56 5.12 -12.99 8.29
C ALA A 56 4.81 -11.50 8.41
N LEU A 57 3.67 -11.06 7.88
CA LEU A 57 3.22 -9.66 7.94
C LEU A 57 3.08 -9.18 9.38
N ARG A 58 2.46 -10.01 10.23
CA ARG A 58 2.30 -9.74 11.66
C ARG A 58 3.64 -9.60 12.37
N ASN A 59 4.55 -10.57 12.20
CA ASN A 59 5.84 -10.57 12.88
C ASN A 59 6.65 -9.32 12.53
N ILE A 60 6.76 -8.97 11.23
CA ILE A 60 7.50 -7.77 10.80
C ILE A 60 6.87 -6.51 11.38
N SER A 61 5.55 -6.39 11.29
CA SER A 61 4.83 -5.19 11.74
C SER A 61 4.94 -5.00 13.25
N GLU A 62 4.79 -6.06 14.04
CA GLU A 62 4.93 -6.02 15.51
C GLU A 62 6.39 -5.74 15.93
N ASP A 63 7.36 -6.36 15.26
CA ASP A 63 8.77 -6.20 15.57
C ASP A 63 9.28 -4.78 15.33
N VAL A 64 8.79 -4.12 14.29
CA VAL A 64 9.11 -2.71 14.02
C VAL A 64 8.29 -1.78 14.93
N ALA A 65 7.03 -2.12 15.23
CA ALA A 65 6.17 -1.33 16.11
C ALA A 65 6.71 -1.21 17.54
N LYS A 66 7.31 -2.27 18.08
CA LYS A 66 7.88 -2.28 19.46
C LYS A 66 9.18 -1.48 19.62
N LEU A 67 9.81 -1.04 18.52
CA LEU A 67 11.06 -0.29 18.61
C LEU A 67 10.82 1.10 19.23
N PRO A 68 11.68 1.55 20.17
CA PRO A 68 11.52 2.85 20.79
C PRO A 68 11.82 3.96 19.78
N ARG A 69 10.82 4.81 19.54
CA ARG A 69 10.92 5.97 18.62
C ARG A 69 11.16 7.23 19.43
N LYS A 70 12.43 7.63 19.49
CA LYS A 70 12.89 8.79 20.25
C LYS A 70 13.04 10.00 19.35
N VAL A 71 12.61 11.16 19.84
CA VAL A 71 12.83 12.45 19.16
C VAL A 71 14.19 12.99 19.57
N TYR A 72 14.96 13.47 18.60
CA TYR A 72 16.29 14.04 18.83
C TYR A 72 16.38 15.46 18.25
N ARG A 73 17.06 16.34 18.97
CA ARG A 73 17.44 17.68 18.49
C ARG A 73 18.93 17.69 18.15
N VAL A 74 19.25 18.21 16.97
CA VAL A 74 20.64 18.40 16.52
C VAL A 74 21.14 19.75 17.03
N LYS A 75 22.27 19.76 17.73
CA LYS A 75 22.92 20.98 18.22
C LYS A 75 23.81 21.60 17.14
N ALA A 76 24.18 22.86 17.32
CA ALA A 76 25.11 23.57 16.42
C ALA A 76 26.46 22.86 16.24
N ASN A 77 26.91 22.09 17.23
CA ASN A 77 28.14 21.29 17.16
C ASN A 77 27.94 19.89 16.54
N GLY A 78 26.78 19.60 15.93
CA GLY A 78 26.45 18.31 15.31
C GLY A 78 26.04 17.19 16.27
N SER A 79 26.17 17.38 17.59
CA SER A 79 25.72 16.37 18.56
C SER A 79 24.19 16.25 18.62
N ARG A 80 23.69 15.05 18.92
CA ARG A 80 22.26 14.75 19.05
C ARG A 80 21.89 14.57 20.51
N ILE A 81 20.83 15.25 20.96
CA ILE A 81 20.27 15.07 22.31
C ILE A 81 18.80 14.69 22.19
N GLU A 82 18.39 13.69 22.98
CA GLU A 82 16.99 13.27 23.07
C GLU A 82 16.12 14.44 23.55
N ASP A 83 15.12 14.82 22.76
CA ASP A 83 14.18 15.89 23.09
C ASP A 83 12.86 15.32 23.60
N ARG A 84 12.76 15.22 24.93
CA ARG A 84 11.59 14.66 25.60
C ARG A 84 10.40 15.61 25.68
N ARG A 85 10.61 16.91 25.40
CA ARG A 85 9.56 17.95 25.51
C ARG A 85 8.96 18.31 24.15
N HIS A 86 9.53 17.80 23.06
CA HIS A 86 9.02 18.04 21.73
C HIS A 86 7.60 17.47 21.56
N ARG A 87 6.67 18.26 21.02
CA ARG A 87 5.24 17.90 20.89
C ARG A 87 5.00 16.63 20.07
N VAL A 88 5.79 16.42 19.01
CA VAL A 88 5.75 15.19 18.18
C VAL A 88 5.98 13.92 18.99
N ARG A 89 6.67 13.99 20.14
CA ARG A 89 6.83 12.82 21.01
C ARG A 89 5.47 12.26 21.45
N GLU A 90 4.50 13.14 21.75
CA GLU A 90 3.17 12.69 22.16
C GLU A 90 2.45 12.01 21.01
N LEU A 91 2.52 12.57 19.79
CA LEU A 91 1.94 11.93 18.59
C LEU A 91 2.54 10.55 18.30
N ILE A 92 3.82 10.36 18.57
CA ILE A 92 4.48 9.06 18.37
C ILE A 92 3.98 8.02 19.38
N VAL A 93 3.68 8.43 20.61
CA VAL A 93 3.29 7.53 21.71
C VAL A 93 1.78 7.30 21.77
N ASN A 94 0.98 8.35 21.53
CA ASN A 94 -0.47 8.37 21.57
C ASN A 94 -0.99 9.17 20.35
N PRO A 95 -0.96 8.58 19.15
CA PRO A 95 -1.27 9.28 17.91
C PRO A 95 -2.71 9.78 17.84
N ASN A 96 -3.65 9.08 18.46
CA ASN A 96 -5.04 9.50 18.60
C ASN A 96 -5.62 8.89 19.89
N PRO A 97 -6.82 9.32 20.33
CA PRO A 97 -7.43 8.85 21.57
C PRO A 97 -7.78 7.35 21.60
N HIS A 98 -7.78 6.66 20.46
CA HIS A 98 -8.27 5.28 20.33
C HIS A 98 -7.16 4.25 20.31
N MET A 99 -5.91 4.64 20.08
CA MET A 99 -4.82 3.68 19.91
C MET A 99 -3.48 4.18 20.45
N THR A 100 -2.65 3.22 20.87
CA THR A 100 -1.26 3.47 21.24
C THR A 100 -0.38 3.63 20.00
N GLY A 101 0.80 4.21 20.17
CA GLY A 101 1.83 4.29 19.14
C GLY A 101 2.21 2.91 18.58
N PHE A 102 2.25 1.89 19.44
CA PHE A 102 2.49 0.51 18.99
C PHE A 102 1.44 0.08 17.97
N THR A 103 0.15 0.16 18.33
CA THR A 103 -0.97 -0.24 17.47
C THR A 103 -1.00 0.58 16.18
N PHE A 104 -0.76 1.89 16.27
CA PHE A 104 -0.70 2.77 15.11
C PHE A 104 0.38 2.34 14.12
N TRP A 105 1.62 2.21 14.59
CA TRP A 105 2.73 1.86 13.71
C TRP A 105 2.62 0.43 13.18
N GLN A 106 2.11 -0.51 13.98
CA GLN A 106 1.79 -1.86 13.51
C GLN A 106 0.78 -1.79 12.36
N THR A 107 -0.28 -0.99 12.49
CA THR A 107 -1.34 -0.87 11.48
C THR A 107 -0.80 -0.24 10.19
N VAL A 108 -0.10 0.90 10.30
CA VAL A 108 0.47 1.61 9.14
C VAL A 108 1.50 0.73 8.42
N LEU A 109 2.35 0.00 9.15
CA LEU A 109 3.35 -0.88 8.55
C LEU A 109 2.72 -2.12 7.91
N ALA A 110 1.72 -2.73 8.55
CA ALA A 110 0.97 -3.82 7.96
C ALA A 110 0.30 -3.37 6.66
N ASN A 111 -0.22 -2.14 6.61
CA ASN A 111 -0.79 -1.57 5.40
C ASN A 111 0.27 -1.31 4.32
N ALA A 112 1.46 -0.85 4.69
CA ALA A 112 2.56 -0.59 3.77
C ALA A 112 3.18 -1.87 3.17
N LEU A 113 3.14 -2.97 3.89
CA LEU A 113 3.70 -4.25 3.46
C LEU A 113 2.66 -5.17 2.81
N GLY A 114 1.42 -5.11 3.29
CA GLY A 114 0.32 -5.94 2.82
C GLY A 114 -0.48 -5.33 1.67
N TYR A 115 -0.36 -4.02 1.48
CA TYR A 115 -0.90 -3.25 0.38
C TYR A 115 0.19 -2.30 -0.13
N GLN A 116 -0.19 -1.34 -0.98
CA GLN A 116 0.74 -0.42 -1.63
C GLN A 116 1.44 0.55 -0.65
N ALA A 117 0.75 1.02 0.39
CA ALA A 117 1.28 1.96 1.36
C ALA A 117 0.41 2.00 2.63
N GLY A 118 0.99 2.44 3.73
CA GLY A 118 0.28 2.80 4.95
C GLY A 118 0.03 4.30 5.00
N TYR A 119 -1.24 4.69 5.12
CA TYR A 119 -1.65 6.08 5.13
C TYR A 119 -2.19 6.47 6.51
N ALA A 120 -1.91 7.71 6.93
CA ALA A 120 -2.58 8.32 8.05
C ALA A 120 -2.83 9.81 7.82
N GLU A 121 -4.05 10.26 8.09
CA GLU A 121 -4.41 11.68 8.08
C GLU A 121 -3.72 12.39 9.25
N ILE A 122 -3.11 13.53 8.95
CA ILE A 122 -2.55 14.44 9.94
C ILE A 122 -3.61 15.49 10.25
N VAL A 123 -4.28 15.34 11.40
CA VAL A 123 -5.25 16.35 11.85
C VAL A 123 -4.49 17.49 12.50
N ARG A 124 -4.57 18.68 11.91
CA ARG A 124 -3.94 19.90 12.41
C ARG A 124 -4.92 20.81 13.11
N ASP A 125 -4.40 21.68 13.97
CA ASP A 125 -5.18 22.74 14.60
C ASP A 125 -5.68 23.73 13.53
N LYS A 126 -7.01 23.88 13.42
CA LYS A 126 -7.64 24.77 12.43
C LYS A 126 -7.40 26.26 12.70
N LEU A 127 -7.00 26.64 13.92
CA LEU A 127 -6.75 28.03 14.30
C LEU A 127 -5.34 28.48 13.96
N THR A 128 -4.35 27.59 14.10
CA THR A 128 -2.93 27.91 13.88
C THR A 128 -2.37 27.28 12.61
N GLY A 129 -3.05 26.29 12.04
CA GLY A 129 -2.70 25.58 10.80
C GLY A 129 -1.39 24.78 10.84
N SER A 130 -0.61 24.92 11.91
CA SER A 130 0.82 24.58 11.88
C SER A 130 1.12 23.26 12.59
N ASP A 131 0.45 23.02 13.71
CA ASP A 131 0.77 21.88 14.57
C ASP A 131 -0.13 20.67 14.31
N ALA A 132 0.51 19.52 14.08
CA ALA A 132 -0.16 18.23 14.08
C ALA A 132 -0.69 17.90 15.49
N LEU A 133 -1.96 17.56 15.58
CA LEU A 133 -2.65 17.22 16.82
C LEU A 133 -2.90 15.72 16.94
N GLN A 134 -3.23 15.07 15.83
CA GLN A 134 -3.54 13.64 15.81
C GLN A 134 -3.12 12.99 14.49
N LEU A 135 -2.90 11.69 14.54
CA LEU A 135 -2.66 10.84 13.37
C LEU A 135 -3.74 9.76 13.31
N TRP A 136 -4.45 9.69 12.20
CA TRP A 136 -5.54 8.73 11.99
C TRP A 136 -5.22 7.80 10.84
N PRO A 137 -4.95 6.50 11.09
CA PRO A 137 -4.69 5.57 10.02
C PRO A 137 -5.92 5.44 9.12
N LEU A 138 -5.70 5.50 7.82
CA LEU A 138 -6.74 5.38 6.81
C LEU A 138 -6.67 4.01 6.13
N ASP A 139 -7.80 3.56 5.60
CA ASP A 139 -7.88 2.35 4.80
C ASP A 139 -7.18 2.56 3.45
N SER A 140 -6.05 1.89 3.26
CA SER A 140 -5.22 2.01 2.06
C SER A 140 -5.92 1.61 0.78
N THR A 141 -6.94 0.74 0.85
CA THR A 141 -7.71 0.33 -0.34
C THR A 141 -8.62 1.43 -0.88
N LYS A 142 -8.83 2.49 -0.08
CA LYS A 142 -9.69 3.63 -0.40
C LYS A 142 -8.91 4.89 -0.81
N ILE A 143 -7.59 4.79 -0.93
CA ILE A 143 -6.72 5.92 -1.23
C ILE A 143 -6.11 5.74 -2.61
N THR A 144 -6.14 6.79 -3.41
CA THR A 144 -5.47 6.84 -4.71
C THR A 144 -4.53 8.05 -4.75
N PRO A 145 -3.20 7.85 -4.84
CA PRO A 145 -2.27 8.95 -5.07
C PRO A 145 -2.43 9.48 -6.49
N VAL A 146 -2.57 10.80 -6.63
CA VAL A 146 -2.74 11.48 -7.91
C VAL A 146 -1.76 12.64 -7.99
N ILE A 147 -1.08 12.76 -9.13
CA ILE A 147 -0.26 13.94 -9.43
C ILE A 147 -1.20 14.98 -10.05
N SER A 148 -1.38 16.11 -9.38
CA SER A 148 -2.18 17.22 -9.90
C SER A 148 -1.59 17.72 -11.23
N ALA A 149 -2.46 17.93 -12.22
CA ALA A 149 -2.08 18.34 -13.57
C ALA A 149 -1.39 19.72 -13.60
N ASP A 150 -1.75 20.59 -12.65
CA ASP A 150 -1.38 22.00 -12.69
C ASP A 150 0.02 22.26 -12.12
N GLU A 151 0.46 21.48 -11.13
CA GLU A 151 1.67 21.80 -10.35
C GLU A 151 2.61 20.61 -10.10
N ARG A 152 2.29 19.41 -10.64
CA ARG A 152 2.95 18.15 -10.26
C ARG A 152 2.92 17.87 -8.75
N THR A 153 1.98 18.49 -8.05
CA THR A 153 1.79 18.31 -6.61
C THR A 153 1.09 16.98 -6.37
N LEU A 154 1.68 16.13 -5.52
CA LEU A 154 1.06 14.88 -5.10
C LEU A 154 -0.10 15.19 -4.16
N VAL A 155 -1.27 14.65 -4.47
CA VAL A 155 -2.46 14.68 -3.64
C VAL A 155 -3.02 13.27 -3.48
N TYR A 156 -3.81 13.05 -2.44
CA TYR A 156 -4.41 11.76 -2.15
C TYR A 156 -5.92 11.85 -2.23
N GLU A 157 -6.51 11.14 -3.18
CA GLU A 157 -7.97 10.97 -3.24
C GLU A 157 -8.38 9.90 -2.23
N TRP A 158 -9.10 10.29 -1.19
CA TRP A 158 -9.67 9.36 -0.23
C TRP A 158 -11.18 9.17 -0.50
N ARG A 159 -11.57 7.93 -0.78
CA ARG A 159 -12.97 7.56 -1.07
C ARG A 159 -13.64 6.99 0.16
N ASP A 160 -14.40 7.81 0.89
CA ASP A 160 -15.16 7.36 2.05
C ASP A 160 -16.67 7.50 1.83
N ASN A 161 -17.42 6.41 1.99
CA ASN A 161 -18.88 6.37 1.94
C ASN A 161 -19.51 7.09 0.73
N GLY A 162 -18.89 6.95 -0.46
CA GLY A 162 -19.36 7.56 -1.70
C GLY A 162 -18.95 9.03 -1.89
N ARG A 163 -18.20 9.61 -0.96
CA ARG A 163 -17.58 10.92 -1.11
C ARG A 163 -16.11 10.76 -1.46
N VAL A 164 -15.63 11.65 -2.32
CA VAL A 164 -14.21 11.79 -2.62
C VAL A 164 -13.71 13.02 -1.88
N VAL A 165 -12.74 12.82 -0.99
CA VAL A 165 -12.05 13.88 -0.26
C VAL A 165 -10.63 13.96 -0.81
N ILE A 166 -10.21 15.16 -1.21
CA ILE A 166 -8.82 15.39 -1.62
C ILE A 166 -8.03 15.79 -0.38
N VAL A 167 -7.02 14.99 -0.04
CA VAL A 167 -6.10 15.27 1.07
C VAL A 167 -4.78 15.76 0.49
N PRO A 168 -4.33 16.98 0.82
CA PRO A 168 -3.01 17.48 0.44
C PRO A 168 -1.89 16.60 1.00
N SER A 169 -0.75 16.50 0.30
CA SER A 169 0.39 15.70 0.78
C SER A 169 0.96 16.18 2.12
N GLU A 170 0.86 17.48 2.42
CA GLU A 170 1.26 18.03 3.72
C GLU A 170 0.42 17.57 4.92
N ASP A 171 -0.79 17.07 4.67
CA ASP A 171 -1.74 16.58 5.67
C ASP A 171 -1.86 15.04 5.63
N MET A 172 -1.01 14.36 4.86
CA MET A 172 -0.97 12.91 4.79
C MET A 172 0.39 12.40 5.24
N LEU A 173 0.40 11.57 6.28
CA LEU A 173 1.54 10.73 6.60
C LEU A 173 1.49 9.47 5.75
N VAL A 174 2.54 9.21 4.97
CA VAL A 174 2.64 8.01 4.14
C VAL A 174 3.88 7.20 4.52
N VAL A 175 3.67 5.92 4.74
CA VAL A 175 4.73 4.91 4.78
C VAL A 175 4.58 4.10 3.50
N HIS A 176 5.48 4.36 2.55
CA HIS A 176 5.45 3.67 1.27
C HIS A 176 5.88 2.21 1.43
N GLY A 177 5.15 1.32 0.77
CA GLY A 177 5.64 -0.01 0.45
C GLY A 177 6.73 0.04 -0.63
N LEU A 178 7.16 -1.13 -1.08
CA LEU A 178 8.07 -1.22 -2.22
C LEU A 178 7.39 -0.61 -3.46
N SER A 179 8.06 0.27 -4.19
CA SER A 179 7.48 0.98 -5.36
C SER A 179 8.51 1.10 -6.48
N LEU A 180 8.05 1.26 -7.74
CA LEU A 180 8.93 1.58 -8.88
C LEU A 180 9.10 3.08 -9.10
N ASP A 181 8.06 3.84 -8.81
CA ASP A 181 7.97 5.28 -9.06
C ASP A 181 8.16 6.13 -7.79
N GLY A 182 8.24 5.48 -6.62
CA GLY A 182 8.44 6.12 -5.32
C GLY A 182 7.18 6.62 -4.64
N TYR A 183 6.00 6.53 -5.27
CA TYR A 183 4.74 7.03 -4.70
C TYR A 183 3.53 6.12 -4.90
N THR A 184 3.54 5.21 -5.89
CA THR A 184 2.63 4.06 -5.96
C THR A 184 3.36 2.78 -5.57
N GLY A 185 2.95 2.18 -4.45
CA GLY A 185 3.50 0.90 -4.03
C GLY A 185 3.03 -0.25 -4.89
N PHE A 186 3.82 -1.31 -4.88
CA PHE A 186 3.39 -2.66 -5.25
C PHE A 186 2.54 -3.26 -4.15
N ALA A 187 1.61 -4.13 -4.55
CA ALA A 187 0.94 -5.08 -3.68
C ALA A 187 0.95 -6.45 -4.38
#